data_AF-A0AAV7GCZ0-F1
#
_entry.id   AF-A0AAV7GCZ0-F1
#
_cell.length_a   1.000
_cell.length_b   1.000
_cell.length_c   1.000
_cell.angle_alpha   90.00
_cell.angle_beta   90.00
_cell.angle_gamma   90.00
#
_symmetry.space_group_name_H-M   'P 1'
#
loop_
_entity.id
_entity.type
_entity.pdbx_description
1 polymer ?
#
loop_
_entity_poly.entity_id
_entity_poly.type
_entity_poly.pdbx_seq_one_letter_code
_entity_poly.pdbx_strand_id
1 'polypeptide(L)'
;MVPTYIYGFKLNNFEQEKKMYFYYSQFNSSHHYVLMSNSIERHLVWANDTEKWYQFWAQPITQCEIYNWCRNNATYTNSVDGKSPTCSCFKGFERESENLSGGCVRRTPLQCERNSNSSATVGDQPDEFYLMQGVKLPDLSY
;
A
#
# COMPACT_ATOMS: atom_id res chain seq x y z
N MET A 1 -6.20 7.45 0.09
CA MET A 1 -5.55 7.00 -1.14
C MET A 1 -6.15 7.74 -2.32
N VAL A 2 -5.50 8.82 -2.75
CA VAL A 2 -5.83 9.44 -4.03
C VAL A 2 -5.30 8.48 -5.10
N PRO A 3 -6.09 8.05 -6.09
CA PRO A 3 -5.63 7.12 -7.13
C PRO A 3 -4.53 7.81 -7.94
N THR A 4 -3.36 7.19 -8.05
CA THR A 4 -2.19 7.68 -8.78
C THR A 4 -2.38 7.64 -10.30
N TYR A 5 -3.33 8.43 -10.81
CA TYR A 5 -3.09 9.28 -11.99
C TYR A 5 -2.15 10.48 -11.64
N ILE A 6 -1.71 10.55 -10.37
CA ILE A 6 -1.11 11.70 -9.65
C ILE A 6 0.22 12.20 -10.23
N TYR A 7 0.95 11.40 -11.01
CA TYR A 7 2.24 11.81 -11.57
C TYR A 7 2.30 11.73 -13.09
N GLY A 8 1.17 11.84 -13.79
CA GLY A 8 1.11 11.95 -15.26
C GLY A 8 1.51 10.68 -16.05
N PHE A 9 1.80 9.58 -15.37
CA PHE A 9 2.00 8.28 -16.01
C PHE A 9 0.69 7.72 -16.55
N LYS A 10 0.78 7.05 -17.69
CA LYS A 10 -0.32 6.36 -18.36
C LYS A 10 0.04 4.90 -18.55
N LEU A 11 -0.92 4.02 -18.35
CA LEU A 11 -0.80 2.60 -18.69
C LEU A 11 -1.08 2.42 -20.18
N ASN A 12 -0.28 1.61 -20.86
CA ASN A 12 -0.54 1.26 -22.25
C ASN A 12 -1.74 0.31 -22.38
N ASN A 13 -2.25 0.14 -23.60
CA ASN A 13 -3.38 -0.77 -23.83
C ASN A 13 -2.87 -2.21 -24.05
N PHE A 14 -2.90 -3.02 -23.00
CA PHE A 14 -2.45 -4.42 -23.06
C PHE A 14 -3.20 -5.25 -24.11
N GLU A 15 -4.50 -5.03 -24.29
CA GLU A 15 -5.30 -5.83 -25.22
C GLU A 15 -4.82 -5.68 -26.68
N GLN A 16 -4.43 -4.47 -27.03
CA GLN A 16 -3.95 -4.11 -28.37
C GLN A 16 -2.48 -4.48 -28.57
N GLU A 17 -1.62 -4.15 -27.61
CA GLU A 17 -0.16 -4.22 -27.78
C GLU A 17 0.45 -5.54 -27.30
N LYS A 18 -0.30 -6.35 -26.54
CA LYS A 18 0.16 -7.59 -25.89
C LYS A 18 1.42 -7.40 -25.03
N LYS A 19 1.65 -6.17 -24.56
CA LYS A 19 2.74 -5.77 -23.67
C LYS A 19 2.16 -4.86 -22.59
N MET A 20 2.70 -4.94 -21.38
CA MET A 20 2.31 -4.07 -20.27
C MET A 20 3.48 -3.18 -19.91
N TYR A 21 3.30 -1.87 -20.03
CA TYR A 21 4.24 -0.85 -19.62
C TYR A 21 3.48 0.43 -19.25
N PHE A 22 4.08 1.20 -18.36
CA PHE A 22 3.65 2.57 -18.12
C PHE A 22 4.58 3.51 -18.88
N TYR A 23 4.04 4.64 -19.34
CA TYR A 23 4.80 5.68 -20.00
C TYR A 23 4.43 7.05 -19.44
N TYR A 24 5.37 7.99 -19.56
CA TYR A 24 5.18 9.36 -19.14
C TYR A 24 5.33 10.29 -20.34
N SER A 25 4.35 11.16 -20.55
CA SER A 25 4.45 12.22 -21.55
C SER A 25 5.07 13.45 -20.90
N GLN A 26 6.18 13.91 -21.45
CA GLN A 26 6.93 15.07 -20.94
C GLN A 26 6.09 16.35 -21.01
N PHE A 27 6.14 17.19 -19.96
CA PHE A 27 5.48 18.50 -19.93
C PHE A 27 6.52 19.62 -19.90
N ASN A 28 6.71 20.34 -21.02
CA ASN A 28 7.48 21.59 -21.19
C ASN A 28 8.88 21.71 -20.54
N SER A 29 9.40 20.65 -19.93
CA SER A 29 10.60 20.61 -19.11
C SER A 29 11.21 19.20 -19.19
N SER A 30 12.49 19.04 -18.86
CA SER A 30 13.14 17.73 -18.84
C SER A 30 12.81 16.97 -17.56
N HIS A 31 12.50 15.67 -17.68
CA HIS A 31 12.19 14.78 -16.55
C HIS A 31 13.21 13.64 -16.53
N HIS A 32 13.69 13.31 -15.33
CA HIS A 32 14.62 12.22 -15.11
C HIS A 32 14.14 11.39 -13.90
N TYR A 33 13.82 10.12 -14.14
CA TYR A 33 13.51 9.14 -13.10
C TYR A 33 14.74 8.27 -12.87
N VAL A 34 15.26 8.25 -11.64
CA VAL A 34 16.51 7.58 -11.31
C VAL A 34 16.40 6.81 -9.99
N LEU A 35 16.83 5.55 -10.01
CA LEU A 35 17.05 4.78 -8.78
C LEU A 35 18.44 5.09 -8.25
N MET A 36 18.50 5.75 -7.10
CA MET A 36 19.76 6.14 -6.47
C MET A 36 20.39 4.96 -5.72
N SER A 37 21.69 5.04 -5.44
CA SER A 37 22.45 4.00 -4.72
C SER A 37 21.95 3.71 -3.30
N ASN A 38 21.22 4.64 -2.70
CA ASN A 38 20.57 4.49 -1.40
C ASN A 38 19.19 3.82 -1.48
N SER A 39 18.86 3.18 -2.61
CA SER A 39 17.58 2.51 -2.87
C SER A 39 16.35 3.41 -2.84
N ILE A 40 16.54 4.72 -2.99
CA ILE A 40 15.45 5.70 -3.16
C ILE A 40 15.35 6.06 -4.64
N GLU A 41 14.17 5.85 -5.21
CA GLU A 41 13.83 6.39 -6.51
C GLU A 41 13.54 7.88 -6.38
N ARG A 42 14.07 8.68 -7.31
CA ARG A 42 13.82 10.12 -7.38
C ARG A 42 13.33 10.50 -8.76
N HIS A 43 12.36 11.39 -8.79
CA HIS A 43 11.96 12.11 -10.00
C HIS A 43 12.53 13.52 -9.94
N LEU A 44 13.44 13.82 -10.85
CA LEU A 44 14.05 15.12 -11.03
C LEU A 44 13.39 15.84 -12.22
N VAL A 45 13.15 17.14 -12.06
CA VAL A 45 12.63 18.03 -13.11
C VAL A 45 13.62 19.16 -13.33
N TRP A 46 13.87 19.48 -14.59
CA TRP A 46 14.76 20.58 -14.98
C TRP A 46 14.00 21.90 -14.93
N ALA A 47 14.51 22.83 -14.12
CA ALA A 47 14.00 24.19 -14.02
C ALA A 47 14.77 25.09 -14.99
N ASN A 48 14.10 25.57 -16.05
CA ASN A 48 14.72 26.38 -17.10
C ASN A 48 15.17 27.75 -16.60
N ASP A 49 14.50 28.31 -15.60
CA ASP A 49 14.80 29.61 -14.99
C ASP A 49 16.07 29.60 -14.14
N THR A 50 16.31 28.49 -13.43
CA THR A 50 17.47 28.34 -12.53
C THR A 50 18.58 27.47 -13.10
N GLU A 51 18.35 26.87 -14.28
CA GLU A 51 19.23 25.90 -14.94
C GLU A 51 19.69 24.78 -14.00
N LYS A 52 18.74 24.25 -13.21
CA LYS A 52 19.02 23.23 -12.19
C LYS A 52 17.98 22.13 -12.19
N TRP A 53 18.43 20.93 -11.84
CA TRP A 53 17.55 19.84 -11.46
C TRP A 53 17.05 20.05 -10.04
N TYR A 54 15.72 19.99 -9.87
CA TYR A 54 15.12 19.90 -8.55
C TYR A 54 14.36 18.59 -8.41
N GLN A 55 14.23 18.09 -7.18
CA GLN A 55 13.47 16.90 -6.89
C GLN A 55 11.98 17.23 -6.81
N PHE A 56 11.17 16.59 -7.65
CA PHE A 56 9.72 16.71 -7.62
C PHE A 56 9.08 15.70 -6.64
N TRP A 57 9.53 14.45 -6.65
CA TRP A 57 9.17 13.45 -5.63
C TRP A 57 10.26 12.39 -5.45
N ALA A 58 10.13 11.59 -4.39
CA ALA A 58 10.98 10.44 -4.12
C ALA A 58 10.18 9.31 -3.45
N GLN A 59 10.60 8.06 -3.62
CA GLN A 59 10.03 6.92 -2.89
C GLN A 59 11.09 5.83 -2.59
N PRO A 60 11.04 5.16 -1.43
CA PRO A 60 10.22 5.50 -0.27
C PRO A 60 10.77 6.73 0.49
N ILE A 61 9.89 7.50 1.12
CA ILE A 61 10.21 8.65 1.99
C ILE A 61 9.68 8.47 3.42
N THR A 62 8.76 7.53 3.65
CA THR A 62 8.24 7.16 4.97
C THR A 62 8.39 5.65 5.22
N GLN A 63 8.38 5.26 6.50
CA GLN A 63 8.40 3.85 6.89
C GLN A 63 7.18 3.07 6.38
N CYS A 64 6.03 3.73 6.21
CA CYS A 64 4.81 3.11 5.66
C CYS A 64 4.96 2.62 4.22
N GLU A 65 5.89 3.21 3.46
CA GLU A 65 6.13 2.87 2.06
C GLU A 65 7.11 1.70 1.92
N ILE A 66 7.80 1.34 3.00
CA ILE A 66 8.67 0.17 3.04
C ILE A 66 7.80 -1.08 2.98
N TYR A 67 8.14 -1.97 2.05
CA TYR A 67 7.42 -3.21 1.84
C TYR A 67 7.29 -4.02 3.13
N ASN A 68 6.07 -4.44 3.45
CA ASN A 68 5.74 -5.28 4.60
C ASN A 68 6.19 -4.73 5.97
N TRP A 69 6.18 -3.39 6.14
CA TRP A 69 6.55 -2.75 7.41
C TRP A 69 5.66 -3.17 8.58
N CYS A 70 4.33 -3.14 8.39
CA CYS A 70 3.35 -3.44 9.44
C CYS A 70 2.92 -4.90 9.56
N ARG A 71 3.55 -5.81 8.81
CA ARG A 71 3.17 -7.23 8.78
C ARG A 71 1.72 -7.46 8.32
N ASN A 72 1.34 -8.73 8.27
CA ASN A 72 0.06 -9.16 7.72
C ASN A 72 -1.11 -8.63 8.56
N ASN A 73 -2.19 -8.24 7.87
CA ASN A 73 -3.45 -7.77 8.46
C ASN A 73 -3.33 -6.57 9.41
N ALA A 74 -2.28 -5.78 9.25
CA ALA A 74 -2.06 -4.54 9.98
C ALA A 74 -1.83 -3.37 9.02
N THR A 75 -2.06 -2.18 9.54
CA THR A 75 -1.94 -0.92 8.83
C THR A 75 -1.09 0.07 9.60
N TYR A 76 -0.45 0.97 8.87
CA TYR A 76 0.28 2.06 9.44
C TYR A 76 -0.68 3.18 9.80
N THR A 77 -0.72 3.56 11.07
CA THR A 77 -1.50 4.72 11.52
C THR A 77 -0.54 5.87 11.85
N ASN A 78 -0.74 6.99 11.16
CA ASN A 78 -0.11 8.24 11.56
C ASN A 78 -0.62 8.56 12.97
N SER A 79 0.29 8.78 13.91
CA SER A 79 -0.06 9.11 15.28
C SER A 79 -0.84 10.42 15.32
N VAL A 80 -2.08 10.37 15.80
CA VAL A 80 -2.87 11.58 16.07
C VAL A 80 -2.28 12.36 17.25
N ASP A 81 -1.55 11.68 18.14
CA ASP A 81 -1.05 12.22 19.41
C ASP A 81 0.48 12.45 19.46
N GLY A 82 1.14 12.60 18.30
CA GLY A 82 2.58 12.92 18.25
C GLY A 82 3.53 11.80 18.71
N LYS A 83 3.03 10.59 18.98
CA LYS A 83 3.86 9.39 19.21
C LYS A 83 4.55 8.96 17.91
N SER A 84 5.60 8.15 17.97
CA SER A 84 6.13 7.55 16.73
C SER A 84 5.01 6.77 16.03
N PRO A 85 4.83 6.91 14.72
CA PRO A 85 3.77 6.21 13.99
C PRO A 85 3.90 4.70 14.19
N THR A 86 2.79 4.06 14.54
CA THR A 86 2.76 2.64 14.94
C THR A 86 1.88 1.82 14.01
N CYS A 87 2.27 0.56 13.84
CA CYS A 87 1.44 -0.42 13.17
C CYS A 87 0.30 -0.89 14.09
N SER A 88 -0.92 -0.95 13.54
CA SER A 88 -2.13 -1.38 14.23
C SER A 88 -2.88 -2.41 13.40
N CYS A 89 -3.45 -3.44 14.03
CA CYS A 89 -4.28 -4.43 13.36
C CYS A 89 -5.52 -3.78 12.73
N PHE A 90 -5.98 -4.34 11.60
CA PHE A 90 -7.28 -3.96 11.05
C PHE A 90 -8.42 -4.22 12.03
N LYS A 91 -9.57 -3.56 11.82
CA LYS A 91 -10.77 -3.82 12.61
C LYS A 91 -11.16 -5.30 12.49
N GLY A 92 -11.43 -5.95 13.63
CA GLY A 92 -11.72 -7.38 13.69
C GLY A 92 -10.50 -8.29 13.80
N PHE A 93 -9.29 -7.71 13.82
CA PHE A 93 -8.04 -8.44 14.02
C PHE A 93 -7.38 -8.07 15.36
N GLU A 94 -6.50 -8.94 15.83
CA GLU A 94 -5.68 -8.77 17.02
C GLU A 94 -4.27 -9.30 16.79
N ARG A 95 -3.34 -8.94 17.67
CA ARG A 95 -1.94 -9.34 17.51
C ARG A 95 -1.80 -10.84 17.75
N GLU A 96 -1.05 -11.51 16.89
CA GLU A 96 -0.76 -12.95 17.06
C GLU A 96 0.10 -13.21 18.31
N SER A 97 0.99 -12.28 18.64
CA SER A 97 1.83 -12.33 19.84
C SER A 97 2.01 -10.94 20.44
N GLU A 98 2.60 -10.84 21.63
CA GLU A 98 2.91 -9.54 22.24
C GLU A 98 3.74 -8.64 21.32
N ASN A 99 4.54 -9.25 20.44
CA ASN A 99 5.27 -8.57 19.39
C ASN A 99 4.47 -8.56 18.07
N LEU A 100 4.48 -7.41 17.40
CA LEU A 100 3.87 -7.26 16.07
C LEU A 100 4.63 -8.04 14.97
N SER A 101 5.68 -8.78 15.32
CA SER A 101 6.51 -9.56 14.40
C SER A 101 5.72 -10.63 13.64
N GLY A 102 4.68 -11.21 14.28
CA GLY A 102 3.76 -12.18 13.65
C GLY A 102 2.63 -11.53 12.83
N GLY A 103 2.43 -10.22 12.96
CA GLY A 103 1.28 -9.53 12.37
C GLY A 103 0.00 -9.74 13.17
N CYS A 104 -1.14 -9.76 12.48
CA CYS A 104 -2.45 -9.83 13.10
C CYS A 104 -3.31 -10.99 12.58
N VAL A 105 -4.06 -11.60 13.49
CA VAL A 105 -4.99 -12.70 13.24
C VAL A 105 -6.43 -12.26 13.48
N ARG A 106 -7.39 -12.95 12.87
CA ARG A 106 -8.81 -12.65 13.08
C ARG A 106 -9.18 -12.97 14.53
N ARG A 107 -9.90 -12.04 15.18
CA ARG A 107 -10.44 -12.26 16.54
C ARG A 107 -11.48 -13.37 16.58
N THR A 108 -12.15 -13.61 15.45
CA THR A 108 -13.20 -14.61 15.33
C THR A 108 -12.98 -15.39 14.03
N PRO A 109 -12.93 -16.74 14.09
CA PRO A 109 -12.83 -17.59 12.90
C PRO A 109 -13.97 -17.36 11.92
N LEU A 110 -13.74 -17.56 10.63
CA LEU A 110 -14.78 -17.47 9.60
C LEU A 110 -15.78 -18.63 9.70
N GLN A 111 -16.96 -18.47 9.12
CA GLN A 111 -17.99 -19.52 9.19
C GLN A 111 -17.51 -20.87 8.64
N CYS A 112 -16.77 -20.87 7.54
CA CYS A 112 -16.23 -22.11 6.94
C CYS A 112 -15.26 -22.85 7.87
N GLU A 113 -14.48 -22.10 8.65
CA GLU A 113 -13.52 -22.64 9.63
C GLU A 113 -14.23 -23.20 10.87
N ARG A 114 -15.40 -22.66 11.24
CA ARG A 114 -16.23 -23.19 12.34
C ARG A 114 -17.00 -24.45 11.92
N ASN A 115 -17.56 -24.43 10.71
CA ASN A 115 -18.41 -25.50 10.18
C ASN A 115 -17.63 -26.79 9.86
N SER A 116 -16.31 -26.70 9.70
CA SER A 116 -15.44 -27.88 9.54
C SER A 116 -15.23 -28.65 10.84
N ASN A 117 -15.44 -28.02 12.01
CA ASN A 117 -15.27 -28.64 13.33
C ASN A 117 -16.59 -28.88 14.09
N SER A 118 -17.73 -28.39 13.59
CA SER A 118 -19.03 -28.59 14.23
C SER A 118 -20.17 -28.54 13.21
N SER A 119 -21.12 -29.47 13.33
CA SER A 119 -22.32 -29.52 12.48
C SER A 119 -23.06 -28.18 12.59
N ALA A 120 -23.29 -27.53 11.44
CA ALA A 120 -23.82 -26.18 11.33
C ALA A 120 -24.95 -25.92 12.33
N THR A 121 -24.67 -25.12 13.36
CA THR A 121 -25.69 -24.73 14.33
C THR A 121 -26.54 -23.61 13.72
N VAL A 122 -27.85 -23.81 13.72
CA VAL A 122 -28.84 -22.80 13.35
C VAL A 122 -28.67 -21.60 14.29
N GLY A 123 -27.99 -20.55 13.82
CA GLY A 123 -27.66 -19.37 14.64
C GLY A 123 -26.32 -18.70 14.32
N ASP A 124 -25.46 -19.29 13.49
CA ASP A 124 -24.20 -18.65 13.11
C ASP A 124 -24.43 -17.40 12.25
N GLN A 125 -23.91 -16.27 12.73
CA GLN A 125 -23.92 -14.99 12.01
C GLN A 125 -23.10 -15.11 10.72
N PRO A 126 -23.63 -14.64 9.57
CA PRO A 126 -22.91 -14.66 8.29
C PRO A 126 -21.60 -13.90 8.37
N ASP A 127 -20.60 -14.32 7.59
CA ASP A 127 -19.38 -13.54 7.43
C ASP A 127 -19.70 -12.20 6.73
N GLU A 128 -19.11 -11.13 7.24
CA GLU A 128 -19.30 -9.77 6.72
C GLU A 128 -17.98 -9.12 6.30
N PHE A 129 -18.08 -8.12 5.42
CA PHE A 129 -16.94 -7.32 4.97
C PHE A 129 -16.97 -5.93 5.58
N TYR A 130 -15.81 -5.45 6.02
CA TYR A 130 -15.63 -4.09 6.49
C TYR A 130 -15.00 -3.22 5.39
N LEU A 131 -15.70 -2.15 4.98
CA LEU A 131 -15.18 -1.20 4.00
C LEU A 131 -14.07 -0.35 4.64
N MET A 132 -12.84 -0.54 4.15
CA MET A 132 -11.71 0.29 4.52
C MET A 132 -11.52 1.40 3.48
N GLN A 133 -11.55 2.65 3.93
CA GLN A 133 -11.35 3.82 3.08
C GLN A 133 -9.94 4.38 3.25
N GLY A 134 -9.43 4.98 2.18
CA GLY A 134 -8.17 5.72 2.23
C GLY A 134 -6.90 4.87 2.24
N VAL A 135 -7.00 3.54 2.18
CA VAL A 135 -5.88 2.59 2.28
C VAL A 135 -5.21 2.27 0.95
N LYS A 136 -3.94 1.85 1.00
CA LYS A 136 -3.25 1.17 -0.11
C LYS A 136 -3.76 -0.26 -0.22
N LEU A 137 -4.09 -0.67 -1.45
CA LEU A 137 -4.47 -2.06 -1.71
C LEU A 137 -3.33 -3.00 -1.30
N PRO A 138 -3.66 -4.19 -0.75
CA PRO A 138 -2.66 -5.19 -0.40
C PRO A 138 -1.93 -5.68 -1.66
N ASP A 139 -0.82 -6.39 -1.43
CA ASP A 139 -0.13 -7.09 -2.51
C ASP A 139 -1.07 -8.08 -3.20
N LEU A 140 -0.86 -8.28 -4.50
CA LEU A 140 -1.66 -9.14 -5.37
C LEU A 140 -1.07 -10.56 -5.50
N SER A 141 -0.02 -10.88 -4.73
CA SER A 141 0.56 -12.22 -4.68
C SER A 141 -0.42 -13.20 -4.00
N TYR A 142 -0.83 -14.23 -4.75
CA TYR A 142 -1.66 -15.36 -4.29
C TYR A 142 -0.80 -16.62 -4.15
#